data_AF-A0A849KTH9-F1
#
_entry.id   AF-A0A849KTH9-F1
#
_cell.length_a   1.000
_cell.length_b   1.000
_cell.length_c   1.000
_cell.angle_alpha   90.00
_cell.angle_beta   90.00
_cell.angle_gamma   90.00
#
_symmetry.space_group_name_H-M   'P 1'
#
loop_
_entity.id
_entity.type
_entity.pdbx_description
1 polymer ?
#
loop_
_entity_poly.entity_id
_entity_poly.type
_entity_poly.pdbx_seq_one_letter_code
_entity_poly.pdbx_strand_id
1 'polypeptide(L)'
;MLVLTTDVLPSHIKLKEIHGIVESTYAIEISAKPLLRSIFERKRNEHDDAIELLKDSARAIGEGNVIYGLRISTAAAGFSNGTFLHMTYCGTLATCEIGEPA
;
A
#
# COMPACT_ATOMS: atom_id res chain seq x y z
N MET A 1 11.53 1.14 4.46
CA MET A 1 10.85 2.12 3.58
C MET A 1 9.74 2.77 4.38
N LEU A 2 9.74 4.10 4.45
CA LEU A 2 8.71 4.90 5.12
C LEU A 2 7.54 5.13 4.17
N VAL A 3 6.30 5.04 4.66
CA VAL A 3 5.08 5.21 3.84
C VAL A 3 4.21 6.27 4.50
N LEU A 4 3.87 7.32 3.76
CA LEU A 4 3.16 8.49 4.26
C LEU A 4 1.98 8.85 3.36
N THR A 5 0.85 9.21 3.98
CA THR A 5 -0.32 9.78 3.27
C THR A 5 -0.22 11.28 3.05
N THR A 6 0.74 11.96 3.69
CA THR A 6 0.93 13.41 3.52
C THR A 6 1.38 13.75 2.10
N ASP A 7 0.83 14.84 1.56
CA ASP A 7 1.22 15.38 0.25
C ASP A 7 2.45 16.28 0.34
N VAL A 8 2.67 16.88 1.51
CA VAL A 8 3.84 17.70 1.80
C VAL A 8 4.69 16.95 2.82
N LEU A 9 5.94 16.65 2.46
CA LEU A 9 6.87 15.99 3.36
C LEU A 9 7.10 16.86 4.61
N PRO A 10 7.17 16.26 5.81
CA PRO A 10 7.53 16.96 7.03
C PRO A 10 8.85 17.73 6.88
N SER A 11 9.03 18.85 7.59
CA SER A 11 10.18 19.73 7.45
C SER A 11 11.55 19.06 7.71
N HIS A 12 11.57 17.98 8.51
CA HIS A 12 12.77 17.19 8.78
C HIS A 12 13.06 16.13 7.70
N ILE A 13 12.19 15.97 6.70
CA ILE A 13 12.36 15.03 5.58
C ILE A 13 12.61 15.83 4.30
N LYS A 14 13.82 15.69 3.73
CA LYS A 14 14.24 16.42 2.52
C LYS A 14 14.24 15.49 1.32
N LEU A 15 13.45 15.84 0.30
CA LEU A 15 13.44 15.15 -1.00
C LEU A 15 14.80 15.30 -1.70
N LYS A 16 15.37 14.19 -2.18
CA LYS A 16 16.58 14.18 -3.02
C LYS A 16 16.25 13.84 -4.47
N GLU A 17 15.42 12.83 -4.68
CA GLU A 17 15.09 12.30 -6.00
C GLU A 17 13.69 11.68 -6.02
N ILE A 18 12.98 11.81 -7.13
CA ILE A 18 11.69 11.16 -7.39
C ILE A 18 11.92 10.04 -8.41
N HIS A 19 11.51 8.82 -8.06
CA HIS A 19 11.63 7.64 -8.92
C HIS A 19 10.39 7.39 -9.78
N GLY A 20 9.25 7.95 -9.38
CA GLY A 20 8.00 7.86 -10.12
C GLY A 20 6.82 7.43 -9.25
N ILE A 21 5.74 7.03 -9.91
CA ILE A 21 4.51 6.58 -9.27
C ILE A 21 4.62 5.07 -8.99
N VAL A 22 4.26 4.66 -7.78
CA VAL A 22 4.07 3.26 -7.41
C VAL A 22 2.59 2.98 -7.20
N GLU A 23 2.13 1.86 -7.75
CA GLU A 23 0.76 1.38 -7.60
C GLU A 23 0.75 -0.12 -7.28
N SER A 24 -0.16 -0.55 -6.43
CA SER A 24 -0.44 -1.97 -6.19
C SER A 24 -1.93 -2.18 -5.88
N THR A 25 -2.51 -3.26 -6.41
CA THR A 25 -3.89 -3.65 -6.12
C THR A 25 -3.92 -4.96 -5.34
N TYR A 26 -4.58 -4.95 -4.18
CA TYR A 26 -4.82 -6.12 -3.34
C TYR A 26 -6.31 -6.48 -3.38
N ALA A 27 -6.64 -7.76 -3.57
CA ALA A 27 -8.01 -8.24 -3.67
C ALA A 27 -8.40 -9.08 -2.44
N ILE A 28 -9.52 -8.73 -1.82
CA ILE A 28 -10.10 -9.43 -0.67
C ILE A 28 -11.42 -10.05 -1.12
N GLU A 29 -11.56 -11.36 -0.99
CA GLU A 29 -12.84 -12.04 -1.24
C GLU A 29 -13.84 -11.69 -0.12
N ILE A 30 -14.96 -11.07 -0.47
CA ILE A 30 -16.04 -10.63 0.45
C ILE A 30 -17.34 -11.42 0.29
N SER A 31 -17.47 -12.27 -0.73
CA SER A 31 -18.55 -13.27 -0.80
C SER A 31 -18.44 -14.27 0.35
N ALA A 32 -19.60 -14.80 0.79
CA ALA A 32 -19.75 -15.63 2.00
C ALA A 32 -18.61 -16.65 2.18
N LYS A 33 -17.65 -16.30 3.03
CA LYS A 33 -16.51 -17.15 3.39
C LYS A 33 -17.06 -18.40 4.11
N PRO A 34 -16.72 -19.63 3.69
CA PRO A 34 -17.14 -20.83 4.41
C PRO A 34 -16.72 -20.75 5.88
N LEU A 35 -17.57 -21.19 6.81
CA LEU A 35 -17.36 -21.11 8.27
C LEU A 35 -15.96 -21.57 8.73
N LEU A 36 -15.30 -22.46 7.98
CA LEU A 36 -13.98 -23.03 8.28
C LEU A 36 -12.82 -22.03 8.09
N ARG A 37 -12.96 -21.01 7.23
CA ARG A 37 -11.90 -20.01 6.98
C ARG A 37 -11.79 -18.99 8.12
N SER A 38 -12.90 -18.74 8.85
CA SER A 38 -12.99 -17.84 10.01
C SER A 38 -12.02 -18.18 11.16
N ILE A 39 -11.67 -19.46 11.32
CA ILE A 39 -10.76 -19.92 12.37
C ILE A 39 -9.29 -19.66 12.01
N PHE A 40 -8.94 -19.78 10.72
CA PHE A 40 -7.56 -19.59 10.23
C PHE A 40 -7.24 -18.13 9.88
N GLU A 41 -8.21 -17.33 9.43
CA GLU A 41 -8.00 -15.94 9.01
C GLU A 41 -8.03 -14.91 10.15
N ARG A 42 -8.41 -15.30 11.37
CA ARG A 42 -8.49 -14.39 12.54
C ARG A 42 -7.18 -13.65 12.89
N LYS A 43 -6.04 -14.06 12.30
CA LYS A 43 -4.72 -13.44 12.51
C LYS A 43 -4.16 -12.71 11.29
N ARG A 44 -4.84 -12.71 10.14
CA ARG A 44 -4.29 -12.14 8.91
C ARG A 44 -4.71 -10.67 8.78
N ASN A 45 -3.73 -9.77 8.74
CA ASN A 45 -3.98 -8.34 8.53
C ASN A 45 -3.85 -8.04 7.02
N GLU A 46 -4.99 -8.03 6.32
CA GLU A 46 -5.05 -7.80 4.87
C GLU A 46 -4.48 -6.43 4.45
N HIS A 47 -4.49 -5.44 5.36
CA HIS A 47 -3.86 -4.15 5.12
C HIS A 47 -2.33 -4.23 5.16
N ASP A 48 -1.75 -5.03 6.06
CA ASP A 48 -0.30 -5.20 6.13
C ASP A 48 0.21 -5.91 4.87
N ASP A 49 -0.51 -6.95 4.42
CA ASP A 49 -0.22 -7.66 3.18
C ASP A 49 -0.26 -6.72 1.97
N ALA A 50 -1.27 -5.84 1.90
CA ALA A 50 -1.38 -4.85 0.83
C ALA A 50 -0.26 -3.80 0.85
N ILE A 51 0.18 -3.37 2.05
CA ILE A 51 1.29 -2.42 2.20
C ILE A 51 2.64 -3.08 1.85
N GLU A 52 2.86 -4.35 2.21
CA GLU A 52 4.07 -5.05 1.78
C GLU A 52 4.10 -5.26 0.26
N LEU A 53 2.96 -5.60 -0.36
CA LEU A 53 2.84 -5.67 -1.82
C LEU A 53 3.19 -4.33 -2.50
N LEU A 54 2.76 -3.20 -1.92
CA LEU A 54 3.12 -1.87 -2.40
C LEU A 54 4.63 -1.62 -2.30
N LYS A 55 5.25 -1.99 -1.17
CA LYS A 55 6.71 -1.84 -0.97
C LYS A 55 7.50 -2.72 -1.94
N ASP A 56 7.03 -3.94 -2.22
CA ASP A 56 7.64 -4.81 -3.22
C ASP A 56 7.54 -4.21 -4.62
N SER A 57 6.38 -3.64 -4.96
CA SER A 57 6.18 -2.90 -6.21
C SER A 57 7.12 -1.70 -6.33
N ALA A 58 7.35 -0.96 -5.23
CA ALA A 58 8.29 0.15 -5.19
C ALA A 58 9.75 -0.31 -5.39
N ARG A 59 10.16 -1.41 -4.76
CA ARG A 59 11.51 -1.97 -4.92
C ARG A 59 11.82 -2.38 -6.36
N ALA A 60 10.80 -2.74 -7.15
CA ALA A 60 10.96 -3.05 -8.56
C ALA A 60 11.17 -1.80 -9.44
N ILE A 61 10.81 -0.60 -8.96
CA ILE A 61 10.96 0.66 -9.69
C ILE A 61 12.35 1.26 -9.47
N GLY A 62 12.85 1.26 -8.23
CA GLY A 62 14.15 1.85 -7.92
C GLY A 62 14.50 1.82 -6.42
N GLU A 63 15.61 2.47 -6.07
CA GLU A 63 16.19 2.44 -4.72
C GLU A 63 15.59 3.49 -3.75
N GLY A 64 14.35 3.93 -4.00
CA GLY A 64 13.67 4.90 -3.14
C GLY A 64 13.42 4.37 -1.72
N ASN A 65 13.46 5.26 -0.73
CA ASN A 65 13.30 4.92 0.69
C ASN A 65 12.01 5.46 1.33
N VAL A 66 11.29 6.35 0.62
CA VAL A 66 10.01 6.94 1.04
C VAL A 66 8.96 6.76 -0.06
N ILE A 67 7.76 6.33 0.33
CA ILE A 67 6.54 6.51 -0.46
C ILE A 67 5.72 7.61 0.21
N TYR A 68 5.40 8.69 -0.51
CA TYR A 68 4.58 9.78 0.02
C TYR A 68 3.40 10.10 -0.89
N GLY A 69 2.45 10.90 -0.41
CA GLY A 69 1.20 11.17 -1.11
C GLY A 69 0.35 9.91 -1.29
N LEU A 70 0.48 8.92 -0.38
CA LEU A 70 -0.26 7.67 -0.51
C LEU A 70 -1.77 7.93 -0.52
N ARG A 71 -2.44 7.34 -1.49
CA ARG A 71 -3.90 7.29 -1.63
C ARG A 71 -4.36 5.84 -1.74
N ILE A 72 -5.56 5.60 -1.24
CA ILE A 72 -6.21 4.29 -1.28
C ILE A 72 -7.53 4.48 -2.02
N SER A 73 -7.73 3.72 -3.08
CA SER A 73 -8.98 3.61 -3.83
C SER A 73 -9.56 2.22 -3.62
N THR A 74 -10.88 2.12 -3.42
CA THR A 74 -11.55 0.84 -3.23
C THR A 74 -12.66 0.63 -4.25
N ALA A 75 -12.79 -0.60 -4.75
CA ALA A 75 -13.84 -0.98 -5.68
C ALA A 75 -14.33 -2.39 -5.35
N ALA A 76 -15.64 -2.58 -5.28
CA ALA A 76 -16.25 -3.90 -5.14
C ALA A 76 -16.68 -4.42 -6.51
N ALA A 77 -16.31 -5.66 -6.84
CA ALA A 77 -16.67 -6.30 -8.10
C ALA A 77 -17.17 -7.73 -7.86
N GLY A 78 -18.26 -8.09 -8.53
CA GLY A 78 -18.81 -9.44 -8.55
C GLY A 78 -18.38 -10.19 -9.81
N PHE A 79 -17.88 -11.41 -9.63
CA PHE A 79 -17.49 -12.32 -10.70
C PHE A 79 -18.19 -13.68 -10.50
N SER A 80 -18.11 -14.56 -11.50
CA SER A 80 -18.71 -15.90 -11.42
C SER A 80 -18.13 -16.76 -10.28
N ASN A 81 -16.92 -16.44 -9.82
CA ASN A 81 -16.22 -17.16 -8.74
C ASN A 81 -16.28 -16.48 -7.37
N GLY A 82 -17.00 -15.35 -7.23
CA GLY A 82 -17.12 -14.65 -5.95
C GLY A 82 -17.23 -13.14 -6.10
N THR A 83 -17.41 -12.47 -4.95
CA THR A 83 -17.40 -11.01 -4.87
C THR A 83 -16.13 -10.58 -4.16
N PHE A 84 -15.44 -9.58 -4.71
CA PHE A 84 -14.15 -9.12 -4.21
C PHE A 84 -14.16 -7.62 -3.94
N LEU A 85 -13.51 -7.21 -2.86
CA LEU A 85 -13.10 -5.85 -2.59
C LEU A 85 -11.66 -5.68 -3.10
N HIS A 86 -11.50 -4.87 -4.13
CA HIS A 86 -10.20 -4.44 -4.64
C HIS A 86 -9.77 -3.17 -3.91
N MET A 87 -8.56 -3.19 -3.37
CA MET A 87 -7.92 -2.06 -2.72
C MET A 87 -6.68 -1.67 -3.51
N THR A 88 -6.72 -0.51 -4.15
CA THR A 88 -5.61 0.04 -4.92
C THR A 88 -4.88 1.09 -4.10
N TYR A 89 -3.60 0.88 -3.86
CA TYR A 89 -2.71 1.81 -3.19
C TYR A 89 -1.86 2.50 -4.25
N CYS A 90 -1.79 3.83 -4.22
CA CYS A 90 -1.03 4.62 -5.18
C CYS A 90 -0.29 5.75 -4.46
N GLY A 91 0.98 5.97 -4.80
CA GLY A 91 1.80 7.01 -4.19
C GLY A 91 3.04 7.33 -5.02
N THR A 92 3.89 8.22 -4.51
CA THR A 92 5.15 8.60 -5.17
C THR A 92 6.33 7.99 -4.44
N LEU A 93 7.16 7.23 -5.16
CA LEU A 93 8.43 6.71 -4.66
C LEU A 93 9.53 7.77 -4.79
N ALA A 94 10.25 7.99 -3.69
CA ALA A 94 11.31 8.98 -3.61
C ALA A 94 12.48 8.51 -2.75
N THR A 95 13.66 9.07 -3.02
CA THR A 95 14.78 9.06 -2.08
C THR A 95 14.75 10.35 -1.28
N CYS A 96 14.71 10.22 0.04
CA CYS A 96 14.72 11.33 0.98
C CYS A 96 15.83 11.17 2.02
N GLU A 97 16.36 12.30 2.49
CA GLU A 97 17.16 12.40 3.70
C GLU A 97 16.21 12.65 4.89
N ILE A 98 16.29 11.83 5.93
CA ILE A 98 15.40 11.88 7.11
C ILE A 98 16.23 12.37 8.30
N GLY A 99 15.92 13.56 8.79
CA GLY A 99 16.51 14.13 10.01
C GLY A 99 15.67 13.89 11.26
N GLU A 100 16.14 14.44 12.39
CA GLU A 100 15.41 14.45 13.66
C GLU A 100 14.18 15.37 13.56
N PRO A 101 13.02 14.97 14.11
CA PRO A 101 11.91 15.88 14.35
C PRO A 101 12.34 17.02 15.30
N ALA A 102 11.87 18.24 15.03
CA ALA A 102 12.06 19.37 15.93
C ALA A 102 11.14 19.30 17.15
#